data_AF-A0A7C4SXW5-F1
#
_entry.id   AF-A0A7C4SXW5-F1
#
_cell.length_a   1.000
_cell.length_b   1.000
_cell.length_c   1.000
_cell.angle_alpha   90.00
_cell.angle_beta   90.00
_cell.angle_gamma   90.00
#
_symmetry.space_group_name_H-M   'P 1'
#
loop_
_entity.id
_entity.type
_entity.pdbx_description
1 polymer ?
#
loop_
_entity_poly.entity_id
_entity_poly.type
_entity_poly.pdbx_seq_one_letter_code
_entity_poly.pdbx_strand_id
1 'polypeptide(L)'
;MKKFFSVVAFFFKSFYALPEIREQNKKISIKSIAKIIGILLLVLYILGSLGFLAWQIYYSLYKIFAAVGIQKLIILYALVYGSIMTAILCIISVISTVYSNDMEAYITTLPIRTSYIIAAKAGTIVLAQLWMSLFVIGSGLGIYWYFEKAPVFLLVNAIIFILIITIISTAIGYVVGLPLLSVSKFFRNRDRVMILTGALVFVFILYFNATTNRIMSLSESPEALMHIFEGSNQSFLALYENSPIIKFILTTFLEAQNPFYTALLILILIGVFASVYYIFELLAPLYQHVIRNFSESYIKKLDRKQANAFLGKTAQKSSALKALVLREIRLMNREPVYFMNGPFIIILMPVILGISMYFNFSNRNSMTEFSNLSSAISPVIKVLLVSLFGAFLGSATSITCTSISR
;
A
#
# COMPACT_ATOMS: atom_id res chain seq x y z
N MET A 1 -26.88 -6.92 17.24
CA MET A 1 -25.49 -7.38 17.44
C MET A 1 -25.16 -8.70 16.73
N LYS A 2 -25.87 -9.82 16.98
CA LYS A 2 -25.56 -11.13 16.32
C LYS A 2 -25.44 -11.05 14.79
N LYS A 3 -26.39 -10.39 14.12
CA LYS A 3 -26.39 -10.23 12.65
C LYS A 3 -25.16 -9.46 12.13
N PHE A 4 -24.68 -8.45 12.85
CA PHE A 4 -23.50 -7.66 12.46
C PHE A 4 -22.22 -8.53 12.50
N PHE A 5 -21.98 -9.19 13.64
CA PHE A 5 -20.83 -10.07 13.79
C PHE A 5 -20.84 -11.24 12.80
N SER A 6 -22.01 -11.77 12.45
CA SER A 6 -22.13 -12.80 11.41
C SER A 6 -21.72 -12.29 10.03
N VAL A 7 -22.11 -11.06 9.65
CA VAL A 7 -21.73 -10.46 8.36
C VAL A 7 -20.23 -10.16 8.32
N VAL A 8 -19.69 -9.60 9.42
CA VAL A 8 -18.25 -9.38 9.58
C VAL A 8 -17.50 -10.70 9.41
N ALA A 9 -17.87 -11.74 10.16
CA ALA A 9 -17.23 -13.05 10.07
C ALA A 9 -17.31 -13.68 8.67
N PHE A 10 -18.43 -13.51 7.97
CA PHE A 10 -18.60 -13.98 6.59
C PHE A 10 -17.61 -13.31 5.64
N PHE A 11 -17.52 -11.97 5.66
CA PHE A 11 -16.58 -11.24 4.81
C PHE A 11 -15.13 -11.55 5.16
N PHE A 12 -14.79 -11.71 6.45
CA PHE A 12 -13.45 -12.12 6.86
C PHE A 12 -13.07 -13.49 6.32
N LYS A 13 -13.93 -14.48 6.46
CA LYS A 13 -13.67 -15.83 5.93
C LYS A 13 -13.56 -15.84 4.41
N SER A 14 -14.44 -15.11 3.72
CA SER A 14 -14.43 -15.05 2.26
C SER A 14 -13.23 -14.29 1.71
N PHE A 15 -12.81 -13.21 2.37
CA PHE A 15 -11.72 -12.35 1.87
C PHE A 15 -10.34 -12.98 2.08
N TYR A 16 -10.10 -13.54 3.27
CA TYR A 16 -8.80 -14.15 3.59
C TYR A 16 -8.69 -15.61 3.16
N ALA A 17 -9.80 -16.24 2.75
CA ALA A 17 -9.87 -17.63 2.29
C ALA A 17 -9.03 -18.58 3.17
N LEU A 18 -9.13 -18.41 4.49
CA LEU A 18 -8.28 -19.12 5.45
C LEU A 18 -8.44 -20.62 5.23
N PRO A 19 -7.32 -21.38 5.05
CA PRO A 19 -7.40 -22.80 4.78
C PRO A 19 -8.10 -23.52 5.93
N GLU A 20 -9.16 -24.26 5.62
CA GLU A 20 -9.86 -25.05 6.62
C GLU A 20 -8.98 -26.20 7.10
N ILE A 21 -8.78 -26.28 8.42
CA ILE A 21 -8.00 -27.35 9.07
C ILE A 21 -8.68 -28.72 8.90
N ARG A 22 -9.98 -28.73 8.63
CA ARG A 22 -10.75 -29.94 8.35
C ARG A 22 -11.08 -29.99 6.87
N GLU A 23 -10.52 -30.97 6.17
CA GLU A 23 -11.08 -31.39 4.88
C GLU A 23 -12.54 -31.83 5.09
N GLN A 24 -13.35 -31.83 4.02
CA GLN A 24 -14.78 -32.20 4.02
C GLN A 24 -15.08 -33.53 4.76
N ASN A 25 -14.08 -34.40 4.93
CA ASN A 25 -14.15 -35.69 5.64
C ASN A 25 -13.76 -35.67 7.15
N LYS A 26 -13.64 -34.51 7.80
CA LYS A 26 -13.37 -34.36 9.25
C LYS A 26 -12.08 -35.01 9.80
N LYS A 27 -11.23 -35.64 8.98
CA LYS A 27 -9.92 -36.17 9.38
C LYS A 27 -8.83 -35.12 9.15
N ILE A 28 -7.95 -34.95 10.14
CA ILE A 28 -6.78 -34.06 10.04
C ILE A 28 -5.71 -34.84 9.26
N SER A 29 -5.39 -34.40 8.04
CA SER A 29 -4.37 -35.05 7.21
C SER A 29 -2.99 -34.44 7.50
N ILE A 30 -1.93 -35.26 7.54
CA ILE A 30 -0.54 -34.77 7.70
C ILE A 30 -0.18 -33.75 6.61
N LYS A 31 -0.73 -33.92 5.40
CA LYS A 31 -0.61 -32.97 4.29
C LYS A 31 -1.25 -31.61 4.60
N SER A 32 -2.41 -31.58 5.25
CA SER A 32 -3.07 -30.32 5.67
C SER A 32 -2.23 -29.58 6.73
N ILE A 33 -1.66 -30.29 7.70
CA ILE A 33 -0.77 -29.72 8.71
C ILE A 33 0.51 -29.18 8.05
N ALA A 34 1.15 -29.96 7.17
CA ALA A 34 2.34 -29.52 6.45
C ALA A 34 2.07 -28.29 5.56
N LYS A 35 0.90 -28.21 4.92
CA LYS A 35 0.48 -27.04 4.15
C LYS A 35 0.32 -25.80 5.03
N ILE A 36 -0.30 -25.94 6.21
CA ILE A 36 -0.47 -24.83 7.16
C ILE A 36 0.89 -24.36 7.69
N ILE A 37 1.78 -25.29 8.07
CA ILE A 37 3.14 -24.96 8.53
C ILE A 37 3.93 -24.27 7.40
N GLY A 38 3.85 -24.78 6.16
CA GLY A 38 4.50 -24.18 5.01
C GLY A 38 4.00 -22.76 4.72
N ILE A 39 2.68 -22.53 4.78
CA ILE A 39 2.10 -21.19 4.65
C ILE A 39 2.56 -20.28 5.80
N LEU A 40 2.58 -20.79 7.03
CA LEU A 40 2.99 -20.01 8.20
C LEU A 40 4.47 -19.61 8.11
N LEU A 41 5.36 -20.50 7.67
CA LEU A 41 6.76 -20.20 7.41
C LEU A 41 6.93 -19.18 6.29
N LEU A 42 6.16 -19.30 5.19
CA LEU A 42 6.16 -18.32 4.11
C LEU A 42 5.69 -16.95 4.60
N VAL A 43 4.61 -16.90 5.39
CA VAL A 43 4.12 -15.66 5.98
C VAL A 43 5.18 -15.06 6.91
N LEU A 44 5.80 -15.84 7.79
CA LEU A 44 6.88 -15.36 8.65
C LEU A 44 8.08 -14.83 7.84
N TYR A 45 8.45 -15.48 6.74
CA TYR A 45 9.53 -15.02 5.86
C TYR A 45 9.17 -13.69 5.17
N ILE A 46 7.95 -13.57 4.63
CA ILE A 46 7.49 -12.34 3.98
C ILE A 46 7.38 -11.20 5.01
N LEU A 47 6.78 -11.45 6.18
CA LEU A 47 6.66 -10.44 7.24
C LEU A 47 8.02 -10.06 7.81
N GLY A 48 8.92 -11.02 7.98
CA GLY A 48 10.29 -10.79 8.45
C GLY A 48 11.11 -9.98 7.46
N SER A 49 11.05 -10.30 6.17
CA SER A 49 11.75 -9.55 5.13
C SER A 49 11.22 -8.12 4.97
N LEU A 50 9.89 -7.93 4.94
CA LEU A 50 9.28 -6.60 4.89
C LEU A 50 9.61 -5.78 6.15
N GLY A 51 9.54 -6.41 7.33
CA GLY A 51 9.91 -5.77 8.59
C GLY A 51 11.38 -5.36 8.63
N PHE A 52 12.28 -6.21 8.13
CA PHE A 52 13.70 -5.90 8.04
C PHE A 52 13.99 -4.72 7.09
N LEU A 53 13.35 -4.69 5.92
CA LEU A 53 13.48 -3.58 4.97
C LEU A 53 13.01 -2.25 5.59
N ALA A 54 11.83 -2.26 6.24
CA ALA A 54 11.30 -1.08 6.90
C ALA A 54 12.23 -0.62 8.03
N TRP A 55 12.72 -1.55 8.85
CA TRP A 55 13.70 -1.27 9.91
C TRP A 55 14.97 -0.61 9.36
N GLN A 56 15.55 -1.14 8.27
CA GLN A 56 16.81 -0.62 7.74
C GLN A 56 16.69 0.82 7.23
N ILE A 57 15.56 1.19 6.64
CA ILE A 57 15.28 2.56 6.21
C ILE A 57 15.30 3.51 7.41
N TYR A 58 14.52 3.21 8.45
CA TYR A 58 14.44 4.08 9.63
C TYR A 58 15.72 4.06 10.47
N TYR A 59 16.45 2.94 10.50
CA TYR A 59 17.73 2.87 11.21
C TYR A 59 18.78 3.79 10.57
N SER A 60 18.79 3.85 9.23
CA SER A 60 19.67 4.75 8.48
C SER A 60 19.30 6.21 8.74
N LEU A 61 18.00 6.54 8.73
CA LEU A 61 17.51 7.88 9.08
C LEU A 61 17.83 8.25 10.54
N TYR A 62 17.69 7.31 11.48
CA TYR A 62 18.00 7.53 12.89
C TYR A 62 19.46 7.94 13.09
N LYS A 63 20.41 7.24 12.45
CA LYS A 63 21.84 7.59 12.55
C LYS A 63 22.13 9.01 12.10
N ILE A 64 21.51 9.43 11.00
CA ILE A 64 21.66 10.79 10.46
C ILE A 64 21.11 11.81 11.47
N PHE A 65 19.93 11.58 12.03
CA PHE A 65 19.33 12.48 13.02
C PHE A 65 20.09 12.49 14.35
N ALA A 66 20.66 11.35 14.75
CA ALA A 66 21.48 11.23 15.95
C ALA A 66 22.79 12.01 15.84
N ALA A 67 23.41 12.05 14.65
CA ALA A 67 24.62 12.84 14.42
C ALA A 67 24.41 14.35 14.63
N VAL A 68 23.19 14.86 14.43
CA VAL A 68 22.83 16.28 14.57
C VAL A 68 22.11 16.57 15.90
N GLY A 69 21.81 15.55 16.70
CA GLY A 69 21.08 15.70 17.97
C GLY A 69 19.56 15.93 17.81
N ILE A 70 18.98 15.68 16.63
CA ILE A 70 17.55 15.90 16.33
C ILE A 70 16.80 14.56 16.20
N GLN A 71 17.08 13.61 17.09
CA GLN A 71 16.59 12.23 17.01
C GLN A 71 15.06 12.12 17.06
N LYS A 72 14.39 13.03 17.80
CA LYS A 72 12.92 13.08 17.95
C LYS A 72 12.17 13.27 16.62
N LEU A 73 12.84 13.78 15.60
CA LEU A 73 12.28 14.00 14.26
C LEU A 73 11.89 12.68 13.58
N ILE A 74 12.48 11.55 13.99
CA ILE A 74 12.11 10.23 13.46
C ILE A 74 10.64 9.88 13.74
N ILE A 75 10.11 10.28 14.90
CA ILE A 75 8.70 10.06 15.26
C ILE A 75 7.82 10.77 14.24
N LEU A 76 8.11 12.04 13.96
CA LEU A 76 7.31 12.81 13.00
C LEU A 76 7.37 12.20 11.60
N TYR A 77 8.57 11.83 11.13
CA TYR A 77 8.73 11.22 9.81
C TYR A 77 7.94 9.92 9.72
N ALA A 78 8.03 9.05 10.74
CA ALA A 78 7.27 7.81 10.78
C ALA A 78 5.75 8.07 10.75
N LEU A 79 5.26 9.05 11.51
CA LEU A 79 3.84 9.41 11.56
C LEU A 79 3.34 10.02 10.25
N VAL A 80 4.05 10.99 9.67
CA VAL A 80 3.61 11.71 8.47
C VAL A 80 3.70 10.82 7.23
N TYR A 81 4.88 10.25 6.95
CA TYR A 81 5.04 9.41 5.76
C TYR A 81 4.25 8.11 5.87
N GLY A 82 4.23 7.50 7.06
CA GLY A 82 3.46 6.29 7.30
C GLY A 82 1.96 6.52 7.24
N SER A 83 1.44 7.66 7.72
CA SER A 83 0.02 7.99 7.59
C SER A 83 -0.39 8.26 6.15
N ILE A 84 0.40 9.02 5.39
CA ILE A 84 0.12 9.28 3.96
C ILE A 84 0.15 7.96 3.17
N MET A 85 1.16 7.12 3.38
CA MET A 85 1.26 5.83 2.72
C MET A 85 0.07 4.93 3.07
N THR A 86 -0.31 4.88 4.35
CA THR A 86 -1.48 4.12 4.82
C THR A 86 -2.77 4.65 4.20
N ALA A 87 -2.94 5.97 4.13
CA ALA A 87 -4.09 6.63 3.54
C ALA A 87 -4.23 6.28 2.05
N ILE A 88 -3.14 6.40 1.29
CA ILE A 88 -3.11 6.06 -0.13
C ILE A 88 -3.55 4.60 -0.28
N LEU A 89 -2.88 3.65 0.38
CA LEU A 89 -3.16 2.21 0.27
C LEU A 89 -4.61 1.87 0.63
N CYS A 90 -5.14 2.43 1.73
CA CYS A 90 -6.55 2.28 2.12
C CYS A 90 -7.50 2.71 0.98
N ILE A 91 -7.29 3.89 0.38
CA ILE A 91 -8.14 4.41 -0.69
C ILE A 91 -8.15 3.44 -1.88
N ILE A 92 -6.99 2.91 -2.27
CA ILE A 92 -6.89 1.92 -3.36
C ILE A 92 -7.65 0.65 -3.02
N SER A 93 -7.44 0.12 -1.82
CA SER A 93 -8.07 -1.11 -1.39
C SER A 93 -9.58 -0.96 -1.36
N VAL A 94 -10.10 0.16 -0.86
CA VAL A 94 -11.54 0.44 -0.87
C VAL A 94 -12.09 0.46 -2.28
N ILE A 95 -11.48 1.25 -3.16
CA ILE A 95 -11.88 1.33 -4.57
C ILE A 95 -11.87 -0.08 -5.19
N SER A 96 -10.76 -0.80 -5.09
CA SER A 96 -10.60 -2.15 -5.63
C SER A 96 -11.65 -3.13 -5.12
N THR A 97 -11.96 -3.10 -3.81
CA THR A 97 -12.94 -3.99 -3.19
C THR A 97 -14.37 -3.69 -3.62
N VAL A 98 -14.74 -2.42 -3.80
CA VAL A 98 -16.08 -2.03 -4.30
C VAL A 98 -16.27 -2.46 -5.77
N TYR A 99 -15.20 -2.52 -6.55
CA TYR A 99 -15.24 -2.91 -7.97
C TYR A 99 -15.28 -4.42 -8.24
N SER A 100 -14.82 -5.26 -7.31
CA SER A 100 -14.43 -6.65 -7.64
C SER A 100 -15.50 -7.70 -7.35
N ASN A 101 -16.65 -7.37 -6.77
CA ASN A 101 -17.66 -8.36 -6.42
C ASN A 101 -18.96 -8.17 -7.21
N ASP A 102 -19.12 -8.93 -8.29
CA ASP A 102 -20.42 -9.16 -8.92
C ASP A 102 -21.42 -9.81 -7.92
N MET A 103 -20.90 -10.50 -6.90
CA MET A 103 -21.68 -11.03 -5.78
C MET A 103 -22.32 -9.95 -4.89
N GLU A 104 -21.89 -8.69 -4.97
CA GLU A 104 -22.47 -7.61 -4.17
C GLU A 104 -23.93 -7.36 -4.49
N ALA A 105 -24.31 -7.44 -5.77
CA ALA A 105 -25.69 -7.29 -6.19
C ALA A 105 -26.59 -8.31 -5.46
N TYR A 106 -26.13 -9.56 -5.34
CA TYR A 106 -26.83 -10.63 -4.64
C TYR A 106 -26.81 -10.47 -3.11
N ILE A 107 -25.73 -9.97 -2.52
CA ILE A 107 -25.68 -9.73 -1.07
C ILE A 107 -26.59 -8.55 -0.69
N THR A 108 -26.74 -7.56 -1.58
CA THR A 108 -27.65 -6.42 -1.34
C THR A 108 -29.12 -6.76 -1.43
N THR A 109 -29.51 -7.90 -2.00
CA THR A 109 -30.92 -8.35 -1.98
C THR A 109 -31.31 -9.05 -0.66
N LEU A 110 -30.33 -9.40 0.18
CA LEU A 110 -30.60 -9.95 1.51
C LEU A 110 -31.17 -8.88 2.45
N PRO A 111 -32.05 -9.23 3.42
CA PRO A 111 -32.64 -8.30 4.38
C PRO A 111 -31.64 -7.90 5.48
N ILE A 112 -30.51 -7.32 5.08
CA ILE A 112 -29.40 -6.87 5.93
C ILE A 112 -29.21 -5.38 5.68
N ARG A 113 -29.03 -4.60 6.76
CA ARG A 113 -28.73 -3.16 6.63
C ARG A 113 -27.41 -2.98 5.88
N THR A 114 -27.43 -2.14 4.85
CA THR A 114 -26.26 -1.87 4.01
C THR A 114 -25.08 -1.27 4.79
N SER A 115 -25.34 -0.49 5.85
CA SER A 115 -24.30 0.00 6.75
C SER A 115 -23.47 -1.12 7.39
N TYR A 116 -24.08 -2.28 7.68
CA TYR A 116 -23.37 -3.45 8.20
C TYR A 116 -22.47 -4.10 7.14
N ILE A 117 -22.87 -4.07 5.87
CA ILE A 117 -22.07 -4.60 4.76
C ILE A 117 -20.83 -3.74 4.54
N ILE A 118 -21.01 -2.41 4.49
CA ILE A 118 -19.90 -1.45 4.34
C ILE A 118 -18.93 -1.59 5.52
N ALA A 119 -19.45 -1.58 6.76
CA ALA A 119 -18.63 -1.70 7.95
C ALA A 119 -17.86 -3.04 8.01
N ALA A 120 -18.47 -4.16 7.61
CA ALA A 120 -17.79 -5.45 7.56
C ALA A 120 -16.62 -5.45 6.57
N LYS A 121 -16.81 -4.88 5.38
CA LYS A 121 -15.75 -4.76 4.36
C LYS A 121 -14.68 -3.76 4.74
N ALA A 122 -15.06 -2.63 5.31
CA ALA A 122 -14.10 -1.69 5.87
C ALA A 122 -13.24 -2.41 6.92
N GLY A 123 -13.84 -3.24 7.78
CA GLY A 123 -13.12 -4.08 8.73
C GLY A 123 -12.11 -5.02 8.07
N THR A 124 -12.47 -5.70 6.98
CA THR A 124 -11.52 -6.61 6.29
C THR A 124 -10.33 -5.85 5.70
N ILE A 125 -10.58 -4.67 5.14
CA ILE A 125 -9.53 -3.78 4.59
C ILE A 125 -8.65 -3.24 5.72
N VAL A 126 -9.26 -2.78 6.82
CA VAL A 126 -8.54 -2.29 8.00
C VAL A 126 -7.58 -3.36 8.51
N LEU A 127 -8.01 -4.61 8.70
CA LEU A 127 -7.09 -5.67 9.16
C LEU A 127 -5.92 -5.92 8.19
N ALA A 128 -6.17 -5.89 6.88
CA ALA A 128 -5.10 -6.08 5.90
C ALA A 128 -4.08 -4.94 5.97
N GLN A 129 -4.59 -3.71 6.05
CA GLN A 129 -3.76 -2.51 6.07
C GLN A 129 -3.07 -2.29 7.42
N LEU A 130 -3.62 -2.79 8.52
CA LEU A 130 -2.99 -2.71 9.84
C LEU A 130 -1.61 -3.35 9.84
N TRP A 131 -1.44 -4.53 9.22
CA TRP A 131 -0.12 -5.15 9.10
C TRP A 131 0.88 -4.27 8.36
N MET A 132 0.47 -3.70 7.23
CA MET A 132 1.33 -2.81 6.45
C MET A 132 1.69 -1.54 7.22
N SER A 133 0.72 -0.89 7.86
CA SER A 133 0.94 0.30 8.68
C SER A 133 1.79 0.01 9.93
N LEU A 134 1.70 -1.21 10.49
CA LEU A 134 2.55 -1.65 11.59
C LEU A 134 4.01 -1.76 11.15
N PHE A 135 4.29 -2.27 9.95
CA PHE A 135 5.65 -2.29 9.43
C PHE A 135 6.17 -0.89 9.13
N VAL A 136 5.36 -0.01 8.55
CA VAL A 136 5.83 1.32 8.14
C VAL A 136 5.95 2.28 9.32
N ILE A 137 4.91 2.43 10.15
CA ILE A 137 4.92 3.37 11.29
C ILE A 137 5.60 2.71 12.50
N GLY A 138 5.27 1.44 12.76
CA GLY A 138 5.75 0.72 13.93
C GLY A 138 7.24 0.45 13.91
N SER A 139 7.88 0.25 12.74
CA SER A 139 9.35 0.12 12.68
C SER A 139 10.06 1.43 13.05
N GLY A 140 9.58 2.58 12.57
CA GLY A 140 10.15 3.89 12.90
C GLY A 140 10.02 4.22 14.38
N LEU A 141 8.85 3.98 14.97
CA LEU A 141 8.62 4.17 16.40
C LEU A 141 9.36 3.13 17.27
N GLY A 142 9.50 1.90 16.78
CA GLY A 142 10.25 0.83 17.44
C GLY A 142 11.75 1.13 17.52
N ILE A 143 12.31 1.75 16.48
CA ILE A 143 13.71 2.21 16.49
C ILE A 143 13.90 3.31 17.54
N TYR A 144 13.03 4.32 17.56
CA TYR A 144 13.07 5.35 18.60
C TYR A 144 12.97 4.74 20.00
N TRP A 145 12.04 3.81 20.21
CA TRP A 145 11.88 3.12 21.49
C TRP A 145 13.14 2.35 21.92
N TYR A 146 13.78 1.65 20.99
CA TYR A 146 14.98 0.84 21.26
C TYR A 146 16.20 1.70 21.59
N PHE A 147 16.47 2.75 20.82
CA PHE A 147 17.68 3.57 21.01
C PHE A 147 17.55 4.62 22.12
N GLU A 148 16.39 5.27 22.24
CA GLU A 148 16.15 6.30 23.27
C GLU A 148 15.63 5.71 24.60
N LYS A 149 15.47 4.38 24.68
CA LYS A 149 14.89 3.67 25.84
C LYS A 149 13.57 4.30 26.30
N ALA A 150 12.71 4.60 25.34
CA ALA A 150 11.44 5.27 25.62
C ALA A 150 10.50 4.38 26.46
N PRO A 151 9.53 4.95 27.19
CA PRO A 151 8.61 4.16 28.02
C PRO A 151 7.77 3.20 27.17
N VAL A 152 7.38 2.06 27.76
CA VAL A 152 6.54 1.03 27.09
C VAL A 152 5.19 1.60 26.62
N PHE A 153 4.66 2.61 27.32
CA PHE A 153 3.45 3.34 26.91
C PHE A 153 3.57 3.97 25.51
N LEU A 154 4.78 4.27 25.02
CA LEU A 154 4.97 4.75 23.65
C LEU A 154 4.51 3.70 22.62
N LEU A 155 4.81 2.41 22.85
CA LEU A 155 4.40 1.32 21.96
C LEU A 155 2.88 1.12 22.00
N VAL A 156 2.26 1.30 23.17
CA VAL A 156 0.79 1.24 23.31
C VAL A 156 0.14 2.39 22.53
N ASN A 157 0.64 3.62 22.69
CA ASN A 157 0.17 4.78 21.94
C ASN A 157 0.38 4.61 20.43
N ALA A 158 1.48 3.97 20.02
CA ALA A 158 1.74 3.65 18.61
C ALA A 158 0.68 2.72 18.02
N ILE A 159 0.34 1.62 18.72
CA ILE A 159 -0.69 0.67 18.26
C ILE A 159 -2.06 1.38 18.15
N ILE A 160 -2.43 2.16 19.16
CA ILE A 160 -3.69 2.91 19.15
C ILE A 160 -3.73 3.91 17.99
N PHE A 161 -2.64 4.67 17.78
CA PHE A 161 -2.54 5.61 16.67
C PHE A 161 -2.63 4.90 15.30
N ILE A 162 -1.94 3.79 15.13
CA ILE A 162 -1.97 2.97 13.92
C ILE A 162 -3.40 2.47 13.62
N LEU A 163 -4.15 2.09 14.65
CA LEU A 163 -5.57 1.74 14.52
C LEU A 163 -6.41 2.94 14.07
N ILE A 164 -6.26 4.09 14.74
CA ILE A 164 -6.99 5.32 14.42
C ILE A 164 -6.73 5.72 12.96
N ILE A 165 -5.48 5.81 12.54
CA ILE A 165 -5.13 6.29 11.20
C ILE A 165 -5.63 5.32 10.12
N THR A 166 -5.58 4.01 10.34
CA THR A 166 -6.04 3.01 9.38
C THR A 166 -7.56 3.05 9.23
N ILE A 167 -8.29 3.21 10.33
CA ILE A 167 -9.75 3.33 10.32
C ILE A 167 -10.18 4.62 9.62
N ILE A 168 -9.59 5.76 9.97
CA ILE A 168 -9.86 7.05 9.34
C ILE A 168 -9.56 7.00 7.84
N SER A 169 -8.39 6.47 7.47
CA SER A 169 -7.97 6.32 6.08
C SER A 169 -8.94 5.48 5.25
N THR A 170 -9.44 4.38 5.83
CA THR A 170 -10.43 3.52 5.17
C THR A 170 -11.76 4.25 5.02
N ALA A 171 -12.20 4.99 6.05
CA ALA A 171 -13.43 5.79 5.99
C ALA A 171 -13.35 6.88 4.92
N ILE A 172 -12.22 7.60 4.83
CA ILE A 172 -11.94 8.57 3.77
C ILE A 172 -11.99 7.89 2.40
N GLY A 173 -11.44 6.68 2.26
CA GLY A 173 -11.53 5.88 1.05
C GLY A 173 -12.98 5.64 0.59
N TYR A 174 -13.91 5.36 1.51
CA TYR A 174 -15.33 5.20 1.16
C TYR A 174 -16.02 6.54 0.88
N VAL A 175 -15.71 7.58 1.68
CA VAL A 175 -16.26 8.95 1.50
C VAL A 175 -15.84 9.55 0.17
N VAL A 176 -14.61 9.31 -0.29
CA VAL A 176 -14.12 9.80 -1.58
C VAL A 176 -14.52 8.85 -2.70
N GLY A 177 -14.33 7.55 -2.48
CA GLY A 177 -14.54 6.52 -3.50
C GLY A 177 -16.00 6.45 -3.95
N LEU A 178 -16.95 6.36 -3.03
CA LEU A 178 -18.34 6.13 -3.40
C LEU A 178 -18.97 7.27 -4.22
N PRO A 179 -18.85 8.56 -3.85
CA PRO A 179 -19.32 9.66 -4.68
C PRO A 179 -18.65 9.69 -6.04
N LEU A 180 -17.33 9.46 -6.09
CA LEU A 180 -16.54 9.48 -7.32
C LEU A 180 -17.02 8.39 -8.30
N LEU A 181 -17.41 7.22 -7.79
CA LEU A 181 -18.04 6.13 -8.54
C LEU A 181 -19.49 6.44 -8.96
N SER A 182 -20.21 7.28 -8.21
CA SER A 182 -21.60 7.65 -8.51
C SER A 182 -21.72 8.68 -9.63
N VAL A 183 -20.77 9.63 -9.73
CA VAL A 183 -20.90 10.81 -10.59
C VAL A 183 -20.47 10.55 -12.04
N SER A 184 -19.50 9.65 -12.28
CA SER A 184 -18.86 9.58 -13.60
C SER A 184 -18.81 8.18 -14.21
N LYS A 185 -19.26 8.07 -15.46
CA LYS A 185 -19.02 6.90 -16.33
C LYS A 185 -17.53 6.66 -16.56
N PHE A 186 -16.68 7.69 -16.44
CA PHE A 186 -15.22 7.54 -16.56
C PHE A 186 -14.65 6.72 -15.41
N PHE A 187 -15.06 7.05 -14.18
CA PHE A 187 -14.77 6.30 -12.96
C PHE A 187 -15.74 5.15 -12.73
N ARG A 188 -16.38 4.62 -13.78
CA ARG A 188 -17.11 3.36 -13.71
C ARG A 188 -16.30 2.20 -14.28
N ASN A 189 -15.22 2.50 -15.00
CA ASN A 189 -14.32 1.48 -15.50
C ASN A 189 -13.25 1.16 -14.44
N ARG A 190 -13.37 0.00 -13.81
CA ARG A 190 -12.44 -0.55 -12.82
C ARG A 190 -10.99 -0.37 -13.25
N ASP A 191 -10.71 -0.76 -14.49
CA ASP A 191 -9.38 -0.79 -15.05
C ASP A 191 -8.75 0.61 -15.07
N ARG A 192 -9.51 1.63 -15.48
CA ARG A 192 -9.01 3.01 -15.51
C ARG A 192 -8.74 3.56 -14.12
N VAL A 193 -9.59 3.25 -13.15
CA VAL A 193 -9.39 3.72 -11.78
C VAL A 193 -8.19 3.03 -11.15
N MET A 194 -7.97 1.75 -11.43
CA MET A 194 -6.75 1.05 -11.00
C MET A 194 -5.49 1.63 -11.63
N ILE A 195 -5.50 2.02 -12.90
CA ILE A 195 -4.36 2.73 -13.54
C ILE A 195 -4.08 4.06 -12.84
N LEU A 196 -5.09 4.90 -12.67
CA LEU A 196 -4.94 6.22 -12.06
C LEU A 196 -4.39 6.11 -10.64
N THR A 197 -4.92 5.16 -9.88
CA THR A 197 -4.52 4.94 -8.50
C THR A 197 -3.12 4.33 -8.41
N GLY A 198 -2.77 3.40 -9.31
CA GLY A 198 -1.41 2.87 -9.45
C GLY A 198 -0.40 3.96 -9.82
N ALA A 199 -0.76 4.89 -10.72
CA ALA A 199 0.07 6.04 -11.06
C ALA A 199 0.29 6.98 -9.86
N LEU A 200 -0.75 7.23 -9.04
CA LEU A 200 -0.62 8.00 -7.80
C LEU A 200 0.35 7.35 -6.81
N VAL A 201 0.27 6.04 -6.61
CA VAL A 201 1.23 5.29 -5.77
C VAL A 201 2.64 5.41 -6.32
N PHE A 202 2.79 5.26 -7.64
CA PHE A 202 4.08 5.35 -8.29
C PHE A 202 4.72 6.73 -8.08
N VAL A 203 3.96 7.81 -8.27
CA VAL A 203 4.43 9.18 -7.98
C VAL A 203 4.81 9.33 -6.51
N PHE A 204 4.02 8.78 -5.59
CA PHE A 204 4.34 8.83 -4.16
C PHE A 204 5.63 8.06 -3.81
N ILE A 205 5.82 6.86 -4.37
CA ILE A 205 7.04 6.06 -4.16
C ILE A 205 8.26 6.82 -4.70
N LEU A 206 8.16 7.41 -5.90
CA LEU A 206 9.24 8.22 -6.47
C LEU A 206 9.55 9.45 -5.61
N TYR A 207 8.52 10.15 -5.14
CA TYR A 207 8.66 11.31 -4.26
C TYR A 207 9.33 10.94 -2.93
N PHE A 208 8.89 9.85 -2.30
CA PHE A 208 9.45 9.34 -1.06
C PHE A 208 10.91 8.91 -1.24
N ASN A 209 11.20 8.18 -2.32
CA ASN A 209 12.55 7.73 -2.64
C ASN A 209 13.48 8.92 -2.92
N ALA A 210 13.07 9.89 -3.74
CA ALA A 210 13.85 11.09 -4.02
C ALA A 210 14.14 11.90 -2.76
N THR A 211 13.14 12.05 -1.86
CA THR A 211 13.32 12.79 -0.60
C THR A 211 14.27 12.07 0.35
N THR A 212 14.15 10.74 0.47
CA THR A 212 15.02 9.93 1.33
C THR A 212 16.45 9.94 0.82
N ASN A 213 16.65 9.74 -0.49
CA ASN A 213 17.97 9.79 -1.12
C ASN A 213 18.61 11.17 -1.00
N ARG A 214 17.82 12.24 -1.12
CA ARG A 214 18.30 13.61 -0.90
C ARG A 214 18.86 13.75 0.53
N ILE A 215 18.08 13.38 1.56
CA ILE A 215 18.52 13.43 2.96
C ILE A 215 19.80 12.61 3.17
N MET A 216 19.88 11.41 2.57
CA MET A 216 21.07 10.56 2.66
C MET A 216 22.31 11.19 1.99
N SER A 217 22.18 11.76 0.78
CA SER A 217 23.29 12.40 0.06
C SER A 217 23.86 13.62 0.80
N LEU A 218 23.01 14.35 1.52
CA LEU A 218 23.41 15.52 2.29
C LEU A 218 24.14 15.16 3.58
N SER A 219 24.03 13.90 4.05
CA SER A 219 24.64 13.46 5.31
C SER A 219 26.16 13.42 5.33
N GLU A 220 26.80 13.55 4.17
CA GLU A 220 28.27 13.61 4.04
C GLU A 220 28.86 14.98 4.44
N SER A 221 28.05 16.04 4.54
CA SER A 221 28.50 17.38 4.94
C SER A 221 27.68 17.89 6.14
N PRO A 222 28.23 17.90 7.37
CA PRO A 222 27.53 18.34 8.58
C PRO A 222 26.97 19.76 8.51
N GLU A 223 27.65 20.66 7.79
CA GLU A 223 27.26 22.06 7.61
C GLU A 223 26.03 22.21 6.70
N ALA A 224 25.92 21.43 5.62
CA ALA A 224 24.75 21.45 4.73
C ALA A 224 23.53 20.77 5.37
N LEU A 225 23.75 19.74 6.20
CA LEU A 225 22.69 19.17 7.04
C LEU A 225 22.15 20.23 8.00
N MET A 226 23.00 20.95 8.72
CA MET A 226 22.58 22.02 9.63
C MET A 226 21.81 23.11 8.89
N HIS A 227 22.25 23.54 7.70
CA HIS A 227 21.54 24.56 6.91
C HIS A 227 20.14 24.12 6.43
N ILE A 228 19.98 22.84 6.08
CA ILE A 228 18.67 22.27 5.74
C ILE A 228 17.82 22.08 6.98
N PHE A 229 18.40 21.71 8.13
CA PHE A 229 17.69 21.62 9.39
C PHE A 229 17.33 22.98 9.96
N GLU A 230 18.08 24.05 9.73
CA GLU A 230 17.68 25.41 10.13
C GLU A 230 16.47 25.90 9.32
N GLY A 231 16.46 25.68 7.99
CA GLY A 231 15.31 26.01 7.14
C GLY A 231 14.11 25.05 7.29
N SER A 232 14.36 23.77 7.54
CA SER A 232 13.31 22.76 7.77
C SER A 232 12.82 22.70 9.21
N ASN A 233 13.61 23.15 10.20
CA ASN A 233 13.14 23.39 11.56
C ASN A 233 12.10 24.50 11.59
N GLN A 234 12.22 25.54 10.75
CA GLN A 234 11.16 26.53 10.61
C GLN A 234 9.88 25.94 10.01
N SER A 235 9.99 25.04 9.03
CA SER A 235 8.82 24.33 8.47
C SER A 235 8.23 23.32 9.46
N PHE A 236 9.07 22.67 10.27
CA PHE A 236 8.70 21.75 11.35
C PHE A 236 8.00 22.47 12.49
N LEU A 237 8.58 23.57 12.97
CA LEU A 237 7.97 24.45 13.98
C LEU A 237 6.69 25.05 13.43
N ALA A 238 6.66 25.49 12.16
CA ALA A 238 5.44 25.98 11.54
C ALA A 238 4.34 24.91 11.47
N LEU A 239 4.65 23.65 11.12
CA LEU A 239 3.65 22.57 11.13
C LEU A 239 3.22 22.16 12.54
N TYR A 240 4.16 22.16 13.49
CA TYR A 240 3.92 21.87 14.91
C TYR A 240 3.10 22.96 15.60
N GLU A 241 3.36 24.24 15.29
CA GLU A 241 2.68 25.40 15.86
C GLU A 241 1.33 25.65 15.19
N ASN A 242 1.22 25.50 13.86
CA ASN A 242 -0.02 25.79 13.13
C ASN A 242 -1.05 24.66 13.19
N SER A 243 -0.67 23.41 13.47
CA SER A 243 -1.60 22.29 13.51
C SER A 243 -1.79 21.74 14.93
N PRO A 244 -2.91 22.08 15.60
CA PRO A 244 -3.18 21.58 16.96
C PRO A 244 -3.29 20.05 17.00
N ILE A 245 -3.68 19.41 15.88
CA ILE A 245 -3.79 17.97 15.74
C ILE A 245 -2.40 17.31 15.77
N ILE A 246 -1.46 17.83 14.98
CA ILE A 246 -0.09 17.29 14.93
C ILE A 246 0.59 17.48 16.28
N LYS A 247 0.41 18.66 16.89
CA LYS A 247 0.91 18.96 18.24
C LYS A 247 0.41 17.95 19.25
N PHE A 248 -0.91 17.71 19.29
CA PHE A 248 -1.52 16.74 20.19
C PHE A 248 -0.93 15.34 20.00
N ILE A 249 -0.89 14.85 18.76
CA ILE A 249 -0.36 13.52 18.45
C ILE A 249 1.11 13.41 18.92
N LEU A 250 1.96 14.37 18.58
CA LEU A 250 3.37 14.35 19.01
C LEU A 250 3.52 14.41 20.52
N THR A 251 2.73 15.23 21.23
CA THR A 251 2.76 15.26 22.70
C THR A 251 2.42 13.90 23.31
N THR A 252 1.52 13.13 22.70
CA THR A 252 1.19 11.78 23.19
C THR A 252 2.35 10.78 23.08
N PHE A 253 3.30 11.01 22.16
CA PHE A 253 4.50 10.18 22.00
C PHE A 253 5.68 10.68 22.84
N LEU A 254 5.87 12.00 22.91
CA LEU A 254 6.96 12.61 23.66
C LEU A 254 6.73 12.54 25.18
N GLU A 255 5.48 12.71 25.63
CA GLU A 255 5.08 12.62 27.04
C GLU A 255 4.39 11.29 27.36
N ALA A 256 4.80 10.21 26.68
CA ALA A 256 4.21 8.88 26.82
C ALA A 256 4.27 8.30 28.26
N GLN A 257 5.02 8.91 29.18
CA GLN A 257 5.01 8.52 30.59
C GLN A 257 3.70 8.86 31.29
N ASN A 258 2.96 9.87 30.80
CA ASN A 258 1.72 10.29 31.42
C ASN A 258 0.53 9.47 30.87
N PRO A 259 -0.15 8.65 31.71
CA PRO A 259 -1.25 7.79 31.27
C PRO A 259 -2.46 8.59 30.76
N PHE A 260 -2.55 9.88 31.10
CA PHE A 260 -3.62 10.76 30.63
C PHE A 260 -3.69 10.84 29.09
N TYR A 261 -2.55 10.92 28.40
CA TYR A 261 -2.53 11.00 26.94
C TYR A 261 -2.96 9.68 26.29
N THR A 262 -2.59 8.55 26.87
CA THR A 262 -3.05 7.23 26.43
C THR A 262 -4.57 7.11 26.60
N ALA A 263 -5.11 7.53 27.74
CA ALA A 263 -6.56 7.55 27.97
C ALA A 263 -7.29 8.45 26.94
N LEU A 264 -6.74 9.62 26.64
CA LEU A 264 -7.30 10.53 25.63
C LEU A 264 -7.26 9.92 24.22
N LEU A 265 -6.18 9.23 23.85
CA LEU A 265 -6.10 8.49 22.58
C LEU A 265 -7.15 7.38 22.49
N ILE A 266 -7.42 6.67 23.59
CA ILE A 266 -8.48 5.65 23.64
C ILE A 266 -9.86 6.30 23.45
N LEU A 267 -10.12 7.44 24.10
CA LEU A 267 -11.37 8.18 23.89
C LEU A 267 -11.53 8.64 22.44
N ILE A 268 -10.46 9.14 21.81
CA ILE A 268 -10.46 9.47 20.38
C ILE A 268 -10.76 8.23 19.54
N LEU A 269 -10.14 7.09 19.83
CA LEU A 269 -10.42 5.84 19.10
C LEU A 269 -11.89 5.45 19.18
N ILE A 270 -12.51 5.52 20.36
CA ILE A 270 -13.94 5.25 20.54
C ILE A 270 -14.79 6.24 19.73
N GLY A 271 -14.45 7.54 19.78
CA GLY A 271 -15.13 8.58 19.00
C GLY A 271 -14.99 8.35 17.49
N VAL A 272 -13.83 7.89 17.02
CA VAL A 272 -13.58 7.55 15.62
C VAL A 272 -14.43 6.36 15.20
N PHE A 273 -14.54 5.30 16.00
CA PHE A 273 -15.42 4.18 15.70
C PHE A 273 -16.89 4.61 15.56
N ALA A 274 -17.38 5.44 16.50
CA ALA A 274 -18.74 5.95 16.45
C ALA A 274 -18.98 6.83 15.21
N SER A 275 -18.05 7.75 14.92
CA SER A 275 -18.12 8.67 13.78
C SER A 275 -18.10 7.92 12.44
N VAL A 276 -17.21 6.93 12.30
CA VAL A 276 -17.10 6.12 11.09
C VAL A 276 -18.35 5.26 10.87
N TYR A 277 -18.91 4.69 11.94
CA TYR A 277 -20.18 3.97 11.85
C TYR A 277 -21.31 4.88 11.33
N TYR A 278 -21.42 6.10 11.86
CA TYR A 278 -22.41 7.08 11.41
C TYR A 278 -22.18 7.51 9.95
N ILE A 279 -20.93 7.74 9.54
CA ILE A 279 -20.58 8.02 8.15
C ILE A 279 -21.01 6.87 7.22
N PHE A 280 -20.81 5.62 7.62
CA PHE A 280 -21.26 4.47 6.82
C PHE A 280 -22.77 4.33 6.76
N GLU A 281 -23.49 4.78 7.77
CA GLU A 281 -24.95 4.88 7.73
C GLU A 281 -25.42 5.94 6.73
N LEU A 282 -24.76 7.11 6.70
CA LEU A 282 -25.03 8.16 5.71
C LEU A 282 -24.68 7.74 4.28
N LEU A 283 -23.60 6.98 4.09
CA LEU A 283 -23.15 6.49 2.78
C LEU A 283 -23.95 5.28 2.27
N ALA A 284 -24.75 4.63 3.13
CA ALA A 284 -25.48 3.42 2.78
C ALA A 284 -26.39 3.55 1.54
N PRO A 285 -27.19 4.62 1.35
CA PRO A 285 -28.01 4.81 0.15
C PRO A 285 -27.18 4.98 -1.12
N LEU A 286 -26.07 5.72 -1.02
CA LEU A 286 -25.17 5.98 -2.13
C LEU A 286 -24.46 4.68 -2.56
N TYR A 287 -24.04 3.86 -1.60
CA TYR A 287 -23.50 2.53 -1.86
C TYR A 287 -24.48 1.62 -2.61
N GLN A 288 -25.76 1.59 -2.21
CA GLN A 288 -26.80 0.83 -2.94
C GLN A 288 -26.97 1.34 -4.38
N HIS A 289 -26.96 2.65 -4.57
CA HIS A 289 -27.07 3.26 -5.90
C HIS A 289 -25.90 2.84 -6.81
N VAL A 290 -24.66 2.87 -6.28
CA VAL A 290 -23.46 2.46 -6.98
C VAL A 290 -23.56 0.99 -7.39
N ILE A 291 -23.84 0.06 -6.47
CA ILE A 291 -23.92 -1.38 -6.79
C ILE A 291 -24.96 -1.68 -7.87
N ARG A 292 -26.16 -1.11 -7.75
CA ARG A 292 -27.23 -1.33 -8.73
C ARG A 292 -26.78 -0.90 -10.13
N ASN A 293 -26.19 0.28 -10.24
CA ASN A 293 -25.69 0.78 -11.51
C ASN A 293 -24.53 -0.08 -12.04
N PHE A 294 -23.66 -0.62 -11.19
CA PHE A 294 -22.54 -1.48 -11.60
C PHE A 294 -22.99 -2.84 -12.15
N SER A 295 -24.05 -3.42 -11.59
CA SER A 295 -24.60 -4.72 -12.01
C SER A 295 -25.21 -4.72 -13.42
N GLU A 296 -25.54 -3.55 -13.96
CA GLU A 296 -25.97 -3.42 -15.36
C GLU A 296 -24.74 -3.47 -16.28
N SER A 297 -24.40 -4.68 -16.73
CA SER A 297 -23.47 -4.88 -17.83
C SER A 297 -23.97 -4.12 -19.07
N TYR A 298 -23.34 -2.98 -19.36
CA TYR A 298 -23.71 -2.14 -20.49
C TYR A 298 -23.23 -2.83 -21.79
N ILE A 299 -24.02 -3.77 -22.31
CA ILE A 299 -23.78 -4.37 -23.61
C ILE A 299 -24.03 -3.28 -24.66
N LYS A 300 -22.96 -2.66 -25.15
CA LYS A 300 -23.05 -1.72 -26.27
C LYS A 300 -23.46 -2.52 -27.51
N LYS A 301 -24.76 -2.51 -27.84
CA LYS A 301 -25.25 -3.06 -29.11
C LYS A 301 -24.58 -2.30 -30.25
N LEU A 302 -23.69 -2.98 -30.99
CA LEU A 302 -23.08 -2.41 -32.18
C LEU A 302 -24.10 -2.45 -33.32
N ASP A 303 -24.29 -1.32 -33.98
CA ASP A 303 -25.03 -1.27 -35.23
C ASP A 303 -24.25 -2.00 -36.34
N ARG A 304 -24.95 -2.49 -37.38
CA ARG A 304 -24.40 -3.34 -38.44
C ARG A 304 -23.19 -2.69 -39.15
N LYS A 305 -23.23 -1.36 -39.33
CA LYS A 305 -22.10 -0.58 -39.89
C LYS A 305 -20.92 -0.52 -38.92
N GLN A 306 -21.17 -0.39 -37.62
CA GLN A 306 -20.12 -0.37 -36.59
C GLN A 306 -19.50 -1.75 -36.37
N ALA A 307 -20.30 -2.82 -36.47
CA ALA A 307 -19.83 -4.20 -36.43
C ALA A 307 -18.92 -4.51 -37.64
N ASN A 308 -19.32 -4.12 -38.85
CA ASN A 308 -18.49 -4.31 -40.05
C ASN A 308 -17.19 -3.48 -40.00
N ALA A 309 -17.25 -2.23 -39.51
CA ALA A 309 -16.06 -1.41 -39.32
C ALA A 309 -15.13 -1.96 -38.22
N PHE A 310 -15.69 -2.55 -37.16
CA PHE A 310 -14.92 -3.22 -36.12
C PHE A 310 -14.23 -4.47 -36.67
N LEU A 311 -14.96 -5.34 -37.37
CA LEU A 311 -14.44 -6.56 -38.01
C LEU A 311 -13.38 -6.24 -39.07
N GLY A 312 -13.58 -5.20 -39.90
CA GLY A 312 -12.59 -4.78 -40.90
C GLY A 312 -11.28 -4.26 -40.30
N LYS A 313 -11.29 -3.79 -39.03
CA LYS A 313 -10.09 -3.40 -38.28
C LYS A 313 -9.48 -4.54 -37.48
N THR A 314 -10.28 -5.46 -36.95
CA THR A 314 -9.81 -6.55 -36.08
C THR A 314 -9.46 -7.84 -36.82
N ALA A 315 -10.04 -8.11 -37.98
CA ALA A 315 -9.84 -9.31 -38.79
C ALA A 315 -8.83 -9.12 -39.94
N GLN A 316 -7.84 -8.24 -39.77
CA GLN A 316 -6.78 -8.04 -40.76
C GLN A 316 -5.70 -9.12 -40.61
N LYS A 317 -5.13 -9.56 -41.74
CA LYS A 317 -3.99 -10.48 -41.76
C LYS A 317 -2.78 -9.80 -41.10
N SER A 318 -2.30 -10.37 -39.99
CA SER A 318 -1.02 -10.02 -39.38
C SER A 318 -0.17 -11.28 -39.21
N SER A 319 1.16 -11.13 -39.17
CA SER A 319 2.04 -12.25 -38.84
C SER A 319 1.68 -12.82 -37.46
N ALA A 320 1.80 -14.14 -37.29
CA ALA A 320 1.39 -14.83 -36.07
C ALA A 320 2.05 -14.22 -34.82
N LEU A 321 3.35 -13.92 -34.88
CA LEU A 321 4.07 -13.28 -33.79
C LEU A 321 3.54 -11.87 -33.48
N LYS A 322 3.30 -11.04 -34.51
CA LYS A 322 2.74 -9.70 -34.32
C LYS A 322 1.32 -9.76 -33.73
N ALA A 323 0.51 -10.73 -34.16
CA ALA A 323 -0.84 -10.94 -33.64
C ALA A 323 -0.82 -11.28 -32.15
N LEU A 324 0.05 -12.22 -31.74
CA LEU A 324 0.22 -12.63 -30.35
C LEU A 324 0.74 -11.48 -29.47
N VAL A 325 1.77 -10.75 -29.93
CA VAL A 325 2.31 -9.60 -29.19
C VAL A 325 1.27 -8.48 -29.07
N LEU A 326 0.57 -8.13 -30.15
CA LEU A 326 -0.47 -7.08 -30.07
C LEU A 326 -1.66 -7.51 -29.22
N ARG A 327 -1.99 -8.81 -29.19
CA ARG A 327 -3.02 -9.37 -28.32
C ARG A 327 -2.61 -9.14 -26.88
N GLU A 328 -1.38 -9.47 -26.50
CA GLU A 328 -0.93 -9.28 -25.12
C GLU A 328 -0.82 -7.82 -24.71
N ILE A 329 -0.27 -6.95 -25.56
CA ILE A 329 -0.25 -5.49 -25.28
C ILE A 329 -1.69 -4.95 -25.11
N ARG A 330 -2.64 -5.41 -25.93
CA ARG A 330 -4.04 -5.01 -25.80
C ARG A 330 -4.69 -5.58 -24.54
N LEU A 331 -4.37 -6.81 -24.13
CA LEU A 331 -4.85 -7.40 -22.88
C LEU A 331 -4.28 -6.66 -21.67
N MET A 332 -2.99 -6.32 -21.67
CA MET A 332 -2.34 -5.50 -20.64
C MET A 332 -2.97 -4.11 -20.50
N ASN A 333 -3.31 -3.46 -21.62
CA ASN A 333 -3.96 -2.15 -21.62
C ASN A 333 -5.45 -2.23 -21.26
N ARG A 334 -6.09 -3.37 -21.52
CA ARG A 334 -7.49 -3.62 -21.17
C ARG A 334 -7.63 -3.96 -19.69
N GLU A 335 -6.75 -4.80 -19.16
CA GLU A 335 -6.71 -5.26 -17.77
C GLU A 335 -5.41 -4.78 -17.11
N PRO A 336 -5.35 -3.56 -16.59
CA PRO A 336 -4.14 -2.95 -16.05
C PRO A 336 -3.61 -3.65 -14.81
N VAL A 337 -4.42 -4.47 -14.13
CA VAL A 337 -3.92 -5.40 -13.10
C VAL A 337 -2.88 -6.36 -13.69
N TYR A 338 -3.06 -6.80 -14.94
CA TYR A 338 -2.11 -7.66 -15.64
C TYR A 338 -0.80 -6.92 -15.96
N PHE A 339 -0.87 -5.64 -16.34
CA PHE A 339 0.32 -4.80 -16.51
C PHE A 339 1.05 -4.59 -15.18
N MET A 340 0.33 -4.17 -14.14
CA MET A 340 0.86 -3.82 -12.82
C MET A 340 1.53 -5.00 -12.11
N ASN A 341 0.96 -6.20 -12.21
CA ASN A 341 1.49 -7.41 -11.55
C ASN A 341 2.55 -8.16 -12.38
N GLY A 342 2.66 -7.84 -13.66
CA GLY A 342 3.60 -8.50 -14.58
C GLY A 342 4.69 -7.54 -15.05
N PRO A 343 4.62 -6.98 -16.27
CA PRO A 343 5.74 -6.25 -16.87
C PRO A 343 6.10 -4.93 -16.18
N PHE A 344 5.19 -4.35 -15.40
CA PHE A 344 5.43 -3.07 -14.75
C PHE A 344 6.64 -3.11 -13.82
N ILE A 345 6.82 -4.20 -13.05
CA ILE A 345 7.97 -4.37 -12.14
C ILE A 345 9.31 -4.36 -12.90
N ILE A 346 9.35 -4.92 -14.11
CA ILE A 346 10.55 -4.95 -14.97
C ILE A 346 10.97 -3.53 -15.36
N ILE A 347 10.01 -2.62 -15.56
CA ILE A 347 10.28 -1.22 -15.91
C ILE A 347 10.54 -0.39 -14.64
N LEU A 348 9.75 -0.64 -13.60
CA LEU A 348 9.74 0.11 -12.35
C LEU A 348 11.08 0.00 -11.61
N MET A 349 11.61 -1.20 -11.46
CA MET A 349 12.82 -1.44 -10.69
C MET A 349 14.06 -0.73 -11.27
N PRO A 350 14.36 -0.84 -12.58
CA PRO A 350 15.43 -0.04 -13.21
C PRO A 350 15.22 1.46 -13.09
N VAL A 351 13.99 1.96 -13.18
CA VAL A 351 13.71 3.40 -13.03
C VAL A 351 14.00 3.87 -11.61
N ILE A 352 13.57 3.13 -10.58
CA ILE A 352 13.85 3.44 -9.17
C ILE A 352 15.37 3.43 -8.92
N LEU A 353 16.07 2.41 -9.43
CA LEU A 353 17.53 2.32 -9.30
C LEU A 353 18.24 3.44 -10.05
N GLY A 354 17.80 3.78 -11.26
CA GLY A 354 18.38 4.87 -12.06
C GLY A 354 18.20 6.23 -11.38
N ILE A 355 17.03 6.49 -10.80
CA ILE A 355 16.77 7.71 -10.02
C ILE A 355 17.63 7.72 -8.75
N SER A 356 17.70 6.60 -8.03
CA SER A 356 18.55 6.48 -6.84
C SER A 356 20.03 6.72 -7.21
N MET A 357 20.52 6.12 -8.29
CA MET A 357 21.86 6.34 -8.81
C MET A 357 22.09 7.81 -9.19
N TYR A 358 21.17 8.44 -9.90
CA TYR A 358 21.28 9.85 -10.28
C TYR A 358 21.47 10.79 -9.06
N PHE A 359 20.67 10.58 -8.01
CA PHE A 359 20.78 11.38 -6.79
C PHE A 359 22.03 11.05 -5.97
N ASN A 360 22.45 9.79 -5.92
CA ASN A 360 23.70 9.42 -5.25
C ASN A 360 24.92 9.97 -6.00
N PHE A 361 25.01 9.76 -7.32
CA PHE A 361 26.11 10.23 -8.18
C PHE A 361 26.24 11.75 -8.32
N SER A 362 25.22 12.49 -7.90
CA SER A 362 25.34 13.95 -7.75
C SER A 362 26.39 14.32 -6.68
N ASN A 363 26.77 13.39 -5.81
CA ASN A 363 27.85 13.54 -4.84
C ASN A 363 29.19 13.02 -5.42
N ARG A 364 30.22 13.87 -5.52
CA ARG A 364 31.52 13.50 -6.15
C ARG A 364 32.20 12.31 -5.48
N ASN A 365 32.02 12.12 -4.17
CA ASN A 365 32.59 11.00 -3.41
C ASN A 365 31.97 9.66 -3.83
N SER A 366 30.64 9.60 -3.98
CA SER A 366 29.93 8.38 -4.39
C SER A 366 30.33 7.87 -5.78
N MET A 367 30.69 8.78 -6.69
CA MET A 367 31.16 8.44 -8.04
C MET A 367 32.52 7.75 -7.98
N THR A 368 33.40 8.20 -7.08
CA THR A 368 34.71 7.58 -6.84
C THR A 368 34.60 6.26 -6.09
N GLU A 369 33.69 6.15 -5.11
CA GLU A 369 33.41 4.88 -4.43
C GLU A 369 32.83 3.84 -5.38
N PHE A 370 31.93 4.24 -6.27
CA PHE A 370 31.38 3.36 -7.29
C PHE A 370 32.43 2.95 -8.32
N SER A 371 33.31 3.86 -8.76
CA SER A 371 34.41 3.50 -9.67
C SER A 371 35.37 2.51 -8.99
N ASN A 372 35.66 2.71 -7.70
CA ASN A 372 36.52 1.83 -6.91
C ASN A 372 35.86 0.47 -6.64
N LEU A 373 34.55 0.44 -6.39
CA LEU A 373 33.80 -0.81 -6.26
C LEU A 373 33.76 -1.54 -7.61
N SER A 374 33.55 -0.82 -8.71
CA SER A 374 33.51 -1.39 -10.06
C SER A 374 34.87 -1.95 -10.50
N SER A 375 35.98 -1.39 -10.04
CA SER A 375 37.33 -1.88 -10.33
C SER A 375 37.75 -3.00 -9.38
N ALA A 376 37.26 -3.03 -8.14
CA ALA A 376 37.49 -4.10 -7.16
C ALA A 376 36.70 -5.39 -7.46
N ILE A 377 35.60 -5.30 -8.21
CA ILE A 377 34.77 -6.45 -8.58
C ILE A 377 35.36 -7.15 -9.82
N SER A 378 35.77 -8.41 -9.65
CA SER A 378 36.19 -9.30 -10.73
C SER A 378 35.14 -9.39 -11.85
N PRO A 379 35.53 -9.51 -13.14
CA PRO A 379 34.61 -9.69 -14.26
C PRO A 379 33.58 -10.81 -14.04
N VAL A 380 33.97 -11.89 -13.35
CA VAL A 380 33.10 -13.03 -13.03
C VAL A 380 31.96 -12.62 -12.09
N ILE A 381 32.26 -11.81 -11.08
CA ILE A 381 31.27 -11.32 -10.11
C ILE A 381 30.31 -10.34 -10.78
N LYS A 382 30.78 -9.51 -11.74
CA LYS A 382 29.91 -8.64 -12.54
C LYS A 382 28.88 -9.43 -13.33
N VAL A 383 29.32 -10.50 -14.02
CA VAL A 383 28.42 -11.39 -14.77
C VAL A 383 27.42 -12.08 -13.84
N LEU A 384 27.85 -12.52 -12.66
CA LEU A 384 26.95 -13.10 -11.65
C LEU A 384 25.92 -12.10 -11.14
N LEU A 385 26.32 -10.85 -10.86
CA LEU A 385 25.40 -9.79 -10.42
C LEU A 385 24.37 -9.44 -11.49
N VAL A 386 24.79 -9.31 -12.75
CA VAL A 386 23.86 -9.06 -13.87
C VAL A 386 22.90 -10.25 -14.05
N SER A 387 23.40 -11.48 -13.92
CA SER A 387 22.59 -12.69 -14.02
C SER A 387 21.59 -12.80 -12.87
N LEU A 388 22.01 -12.51 -11.64
CA LEU A 388 21.15 -12.46 -10.46
C LEU A 388 20.09 -11.36 -10.58
N PHE A 389 20.46 -10.19 -11.10
CA PHE A 389 19.52 -9.10 -11.33
C PHE A 389 18.51 -9.46 -12.42
N GLY A 390 18.95 -10.11 -13.51
CA GLY A 390 18.06 -10.64 -14.55
C GLY A 390 17.12 -11.72 -14.02
N ALA A 391 17.63 -12.65 -13.20
CA ALA A 391 16.83 -13.69 -12.55
C ALA A 391 15.83 -13.10 -11.53
N PHE A 392 16.25 -12.08 -10.77
CA PHE A 392 15.38 -11.34 -9.86
C PHE A 392 14.27 -10.63 -10.61
N LEU A 393 14.58 -9.87 -11.68
CA LEU A 393 13.55 -9.20 -12.49
C LEU A 393 12.60 -10.21 -13.15
N GLY A 394 13.12 -11.34 -13.64
CA GLY A 394 12.30 -12.39 -14.22
C GLY A 394 11.36 -13.04 -13.20
N SER A 395 11.86 -13.35 -12.01
CA SER A 395 11.06 -13.97 -10.93
C SER A 395 10.12 -13.00 -10.21
N ALA A 396 10.46 -11.70 -10.18
CA ALA A 396 9.63 -10.66 -9.58
C ALA A 396 8.36 -10.38 -10.42
N THR A 397 8.29 -10.88 -11.65
CA THR A 397 7.07 -10.80 -12.45
C THR A 397 6.15 -11.98 -12.19
N SER A 398 4.87 -11.70 -11.96
CA SER A 398 3.83 -12.74 -11.85
C SER A 398 3.35 -13.24 -13.22
N ILE A 399 4.20 -13.16 -14.25
CA ILE A 399 3.87 -13.60 -15.61
C ILE A 399 4.17 -15.10 -15.69
N THR A 400 3.14 -15.90 -15.96
CA THR A 400 3.33 -17.32 -16.25
C THR A 400 4.17 -17.48 -17.51
N CYS A 401 5.16 -18.37 -17.47
CA CYS A 401 6.07 -18.69 -18.60
C CYS A 401 5.33 -19.15 -19.87
N THR A 402 4.04 -19.45 -19.77
CA THR A 402 3.13 -19.90 -20.84
C THR A 402 2.31 -18.77 -21.48
N SER A 403 2.53 -17.50 -21.13
CA SER A 403 1.78 -16.36 -21.69
C SER A 403 1.86 -16.26 -23.22
N ILE A 404 2.98 -16.67 -23.83
CA ILE A 404 3.14 -16.66 -25.29
C ILE A 404 2.37 -17.81 -25.97
N SER A 405 1.99 -18.87 -25.24
CA SER A 405 1.33 -20.06 -25.81
C SER A 405 -0.21 -20.06 -25.68
N ARG A 406 -0.83 -18.99 -25.16
CA ARG A 406 -2.29 -18.89 -24.95
C ARG A 406 -3.02 -18.08 -26.02
#